data_AF-A0A2U1LX46-F1
#
_entry.id   AF-A0A2U1LX46-F1
#
_cell.length_a   1.000
_cell.length_b   1.000
_cell.length_c   1.000
_cell.angle_alpha   90.00
_cell.angle_beta   90.00
_cell.angle_gamma   90.00
#
_symmetry.space_group_name_H-M   'P 1'
#
loop_
_entity.id
_entity.type
_entity.pdbx_description
1 polymer ?
#
loop_
_entity_poly.entity_id
_entity_poly.type
_entity_poly.pdbx_seq_one_letter_code
_entity_poly.pdbx_strand_id
1 'polypeptide(L)'
;MVKGERIVDCLCNPEKLMPGLGMQLYQVPKKVNIFLWRAALNRLPTSSNLINKGINLASAHCLFCNAHEETLDHCLISCPNIRTTWLKIWSWWNI
;
A
#
# COMPACT_ATOMS: atom_id res chain seq x y z
N MET A 1 -2.03 -13.70 -1.21
CA MET A 1 -0.67 -13.16 -1.36
C MET A 1 0.23 -14.28 -1.86
N VAL A 2 0.42 -14.37 -3.18
CA VAL A 2 1.37 -15.36 -3.73
C VAL A 2 2.78 -14.84 -3.49
N LYS A 3 3.70 -15.74 -3.11
CA LYS A 3 5.10 -15.42 -2.83
C LYS A 3 5.74 -14.79 -4.08
N GLY A 4 5.99 -13.48 -4.04
CA GLY A 4 6.66 -12.73 -5.12
C GLY A 4 5.81 -11.73 -5.91
N GLU A 5 4.51 -11.59 -5.63
CA GLU A 5 3.68 -10.51 -6.21
C GLU A 5 3.80 -9.24 -5.34
N ARG A 6 4.06 -8.07 -5.94
CA ARG A 6 4.04 -6.78 -5.24
C ARG A 6 2.59 -6.39 -4.94
N ILE A 7 2.35 -5.53 -3.94
CA ILE A 7 0.99 -4.99 -3.67
C ILE A 7 0.36 -4.42 -4.94
N VAL A 8 1.17 -3.77 -5.79
CA VAL A 8 0.70 -3.19 -7.05
C VAL A 8 0.10 -4.22 -8.00
N ASP A 9 0.56 -5.47 -7.95
CA ASP A 9 0.09 -6.56 -8.81
C ASP A 9 -1.24 -7.13 -8.28
N CYS A 10 -1.48 -7.07 -6.97
CA CYS A 10 -2.77 -7.40 -6.36
C CYS A 10 -3.79 -6.24 -6.47
N LEU A 11 -3.34 -4.98 -6.46
CA LEU A 11 -4.19 -3.79 -6.59
C LEU A 11 -4.61 -3.50 -8.04
N CYS A 12 -3.76 -3.81 -9.03
CA CYS A 12 -4.06 -3.67 -10.45
C CYS A 12 -5.08 -4.70 -10.97
N ASN A 13 -5.39 -5.75 -10.18
CA ASN A 13 -6.42 -6.69 -10.51
C ASN A 13 -7.47 -6.76 -9.38
N PRO A 14 -8.60 -6.01 -9.50
CA PRO A 14 -9.65 -6.02 -8.50
C PRO A 14 -10.26 -7.41 -8.25
N GLU A 15 -10.12 -8.35 -9.20
CA GLU A 15 -10.55 -9.74 -9.02
C GLU A 15 -9.59 -10.58 -8.17
N LYS A 16 -8.29 -10.23 -8.12
CA LYS A 16 -7.28 -10.93 -7.30
C LYS A 16 -7.27 -10.46 -5.85
N LEU A 17 -7.73 -9.24 -5.57
CA LEU A 17 -7.80 -8.73 -4.20
C LEU A 17 -8.83 -9.51 -3.37
N MET A 18 -9.95 -9.87 -3.99
CA MET A 18 -11.03 -10.67 -3.41
C MET A 18 -11.81 -11.41 -4.52
N PRO A 19 -11.56 -12.70 -4.76
CA PRO A 19 -12.29 -13.43 -5.79
C PRO A 19 -13.78 -13.55 -5.40
N GLY A 20 -14.67 -13.01 -6.25
CA GLY A 20 -16.13 -13.09 -6.09
C GLY A 20 -16.89 -11.76 -5.97
N LEU A 21 -16.21 -10.60 -6.00
CA LEU A 21 -16.85 -9.29 -5.90
C LEU A 21 -16.81 -8.53 -7.23
N GLY A 22 -17.53 -9.05 -8.23
CA GLY A 22 -17.88 -8.32 -9.46
C GLY A 22 -18.83 -7.13 -9.23
N MET A 23 -19.19 -6.85 -7.97
CA MET A 23 -20.14 -5.80 -7.61
C MET A 23 -19.86 -5.32 -6.18
N GLN A 24 -19.00 -4.29 -6.00
CA GLN A 24 -19.06 -3.34 -4.87
C GLN A 24 -18.00 -2.22 -4.88
N LEU A 25 -17.60 -1.68 -6.04
CA LEU A 25 -16.94 -0.36 -6.07
C LEU A 25 -17.86 0.78 -5.55
N TYR A 26 -19.16 0.52 -5.39
CA TYR A 26 -20.16 1.50 -4.95
C TYR A 26 -20.03 1.90 -3.46
N GLN A 27 -19.53 1.03 -2.58
CA GLN A 27 -19.47 1.30 -1.14
C GLN A 27 -18.11 1.81 -0.65
N VAL A 28 -17.12 1.89 -1.53
CA VAL A 28 -15.79 2.40 -1.17
C VAL A 28 -15.76 3.92 -1.38
N PRO A 29 -15.41 4.73 -0.36
CA PRO A 29 -15.30 6.17 -0.52
C PRO A 29 -14.36 6.52 -1.69
N LYS A 30 -14.75 7.48 -2.53
CA LYS A 30 -13.98 7.88 -3.73
C LYS A 30 -12.49 8.13 -3.46
N LYS A 31 -12.16 8.67 -2.29
CA LYS A 31 -10.77 8.93 -1.85
C LYS A 31 -9.94 7.64 -1.76
N VAL A 32 -10.53 6.57 -1.25
CA VAL A 32 -9.87 5.25 -1.15
C VAL A 32 -9.65 4.68 -2.54
N ASN A 33 -10.63 4.82 -3.44
CA ASN A 33 -10.48 4.34 -4.81
C ASN A 33 -9.35 5.08 -5.56
N ILE A 34 -9.28 6.41 -5.45
CA ILE A 34 -8.17 7.21 -6.03
C ILE A 34 -6.83 6.79 -5.42
N PHE A 35 -6.78 6.57 -4.11
CA PHE A 35 -5.57 6.10 -3.43
C PHE A 35 -5.11 4.74 -3.97
N LEU A 36 -6.02 3.76 -4.06
CA LEU A 36 -5.71 2.42 -4.59
C LEU A 36 -5.26 2.49 -6.05
N TRP A 37 -5.91 3.29 -6.89
CA TRP A 37 -5.50 3.52 -8.27
C TRP A 37 -4.09 4.12 -8.37
N ARG A 38 -3.77 5.12 -7.55
CA ARG A 38 -2.41 5.69 -7.50
C ARG A 38 -1.39 4.69 -6.99
N ALA A 39 -1.76 3.86 -6.01
CA ALA A 39 -0.90 2.82 -5.47
C ALA A 39 -0.61 1.74 -6.52
N ALA A 40 -1.63 1.25 -7.22
CA ALA A 40 -1.53 0.25 -8.28
C ALA A 40 -0.57 0.69 -9.41
N LEU A 41 -0.55 1.99 -9.72
CA LEU A 41 0.36 2.56 -10.71
C LEU A 41 1.74 2.95 -10.16
N ASN A 42 2.03 2.59 -8.90
CA ASN A 42 3.22 3.02 -8.16
C ASN A 42 3.46 4.54 -8.24
N ARG A 43 2.39 5.34 -8.08
CA ARG A 43 2.39 6.81 -8.14
C ARG A 43 2.11 7.48 -6.80
N LEU A 44 2.30 6.75 -5.71
CA LEU A 44 2.33 7.34 -4.38
C LEU A 44 3.67 8.05 -4.13
N PRO A 45 3.67 9.14 -3.36
CA PRO A 45 4.87 9.92 -3.08
C PRO A 45 5.73 9.23 -2.01
N THR A 46 6.25 8.04 -2.30
CA THR A 46 7.24 7.37 -1.45
C THR A 46 8.63 7.92 -1.73
N SER A 47 9.53 7.88 -0.75
CA SER A 47 10.91 8.35 -0.95
C SER A 47 11.57 7.72 -2.18
N SER A 48 11.39 6.41 -2.39
CA SER A 48 11.90 5.73 -3.58
C SER A 48 11.36 6.30 -4.90
N ASN A 49 10.06 6.62 -4.97
CA ASN A 49 9.43 7.20 -6.16
C ASN A 49 9.84 8.66 -6.38
N LEU A 50 10.09 9.42 -5.32
CA LEU A 50 10.58 10.79 -5.39
C LEU A 50 12.03 10.85 -5.87
N ILE A 51 12.90 9.98 -5.33
CA ILE A 51 14.30 9.84 -5.77
C ILE A 51 14.37 9.44 -7.24
N ASN A 52 13.54 8.48 -7.67
CA ASN A 52 13.43 8.09 -9.09
C ASN A 52 12.98 9.24 -10.02
N LYS A 53 12.34 10.28 -9.48
CA LYS A 53 11.95 11.49 -10.20
C LYS A 53 13.02 12.59 -10.15
N GLY A 54 14.19 12.31 -9.57
CA GLY A 54 15.27 13.27 -9.41
C GLY A 54 15.08 14.24 -8.25
N ILE A 55 14.13 13.99 -7.34
CA ILE A 55 13.95 14.81 -6.15
C ILE A 55 14.93 14.34 -5.08
N ASN A 56 15.84 15.23 -4.67
CA ASN A 56 16.81 14.94 -3.63
C ASN A 56 16.13 14.98 -2.25
N LEU A 57 16.26 13.90 -1.49
CA LEU A 57 15.73 13.76 -0.14
C LEU A 57 16.89 13.58 0.85
N ALA A 58 16.76 14.19 2.02
CA ALA A 58 17.76 14.05 3.09
C ALA A 58 17.87 12.61 3.63
N SER A 59 16.80 11.82 3.53
CA SER A 59 16.76 10.41 3.90
C SER A 59 15.78 9.67 3.00
N ALA A 60 16.16 8.46 2.60
CA ALA A 60 15.29 7.53 1.89
C ALA A 60 14.53 6.58 2.84
N HIS A 61 14.72 6.71 4.16
CA HIS A 61 14.11 5.80 5.13
C HIS A 61 12.62 6.07 5.32
N CYS A 62 11.88 5.00 5.60
CA CYS A 62 10.47 5.01 5.94
C CYS A 62 10.19 5.88 7.16
N LEU A 63 9.25 6.81 7.04
CA LEU A 63 8.86 7.70 8.14
C LEU A 63 8.31 6.96 9.37
N PHE A 64 7.78 5.76 9.18
CA PHE A 64 7.18 5.00 10.28
C PHE A 64 8.22 4.25 11.11
N CYS A 65 9.15 3.52 10.50
CA CYS A 65 10.12 2.69 11.21
C CYS A 65 11.54 3.28 11.24
N ASN A 66 11.84 4.26 10.37
CA ASN A 66 13.13 4.89 10.17
C ASN A 66 14.33 3.93 9.99
N ALA A 67 14.06 2.69 9.57
CA ALA A 67 15.05 1.61 9.52
C ALA A 67 15.23 0.97 8.14
N HIS A 68 14.23 1.08 7.26
CA HIS A 68 14.24 0.52 5.91
C HIS A 68 13.87 1.60 4.91
N GLU A 69 14.26 1.43 3.65
CA GLU A 69 13.87 2.32 2.56
C GLU A 69 12.35 2.44 2.44
N GLU A 70 11.88 3.67 2.22
CA GLU A 70 10.48 3.96 2.01
C GLU A 70 10.03 3.55 0.61
N THR A 71 9.46 2.35 0.53
CA THR A 71 8.80 1.81 -0.66
C THR A 71 7.30 1.63 -0.42
N LEU A 72 6.53 1.50 -1.50
CA LEU A 72 5.08 1.31 -1.41
C LEU A 72 4.72 0.06 -0.61
N ASP A 73 5.37 -1.07 -0.88
CA ASP A 73 5.16 -2.33 -0.16
C ASP A 73 5.51 -2.20 1.33
N HIS A 74 6.58 -1.45 1.64
CA HIS A 74 7.00 -1.22 3.01
C HIS A 74 6.03 -0.32 3.77
N CYS A 75 5.65 0.82 3.22
CA CYS A 75 4.72 1.76 3.86
C CYS A 75 3.33 1.18 4.10
N LEU A 76 2.89 0.21 3.30
CA LEU A 76 1.52 -0.30 3.39
C LEU A 76 1.42 -1.64 4.12
N ILE A 77 2.44 -2.49 4.08
CA ILE A 77 2.36 -3.84 4.64
C ILE A 77 3.58 -4.23 5.46
N SER A 78 4.80 -4.12 4.91
CA SER A 78 5.97 -4.75 5.55
C SER A 78 6.58 -3.95 6.69
N CYS A 79 6.23 -2.67 6.82
CA CYS A 79 6.67 -1.84 7.95
C CYS A 79 6.11 -2.40 9.27
N PRO A 80 6.97 -2.68 10.28
CA PRO A 80 6.54 -3.20 11.57
C PRO A 80 5.42 -2.39 12.23
N ASN A 81 5.57 -1.06 12.23
CA ASN A 81 4.59 -0.15 12.84
C ASN A 81 3.23 -0.16 12.12
N ILE A 82 3.24 -0.31 10.79
CA ILE A 82 2.02 -0.39 9.98
C ILE A 82 1.36 -1.76 10.15
N ARG A 83 2.14 -2.83 10.19
CA ARG A 83 1.66 -4.18 10.49
C ARG A 83 0.95 -4.23 11.84
N THR A 84 1.50 -3.60 12.87
CA THR A 84 0.84 -3.51 14.19
C THR A 84 -0.49 -2.75 14.10
N THR A 85 -0.57 -1.69 13.31
CA THR A 85 -1.83 -0.97 13.05
C THR A 85 -2.86 -1.86 12.36
N TRP A 86 -2.47 -2.62 11.34
CA TRP A 86 -3.38 -3.59 10.68
C TRP A 86 -3.90 -4.65 11.64
N LEU A 87 -3.04 -5.22 12.49
CA LEU A 87 -3.46 -6.20 13.51
C LEU A 87 -4.50 -5.60 14.47
N LYS A 88 -4.35 -4.35 14.87
CA LYS A 88 -5.33 -3.65 15.71
C LYS A 88 -6.66 -3.43 14.98
N ILE A 89 -6.61 -3.06 13.70
CA ILE A 89 -7.82 -2.88 12.88
C ILE A 89 -8.55 -4.21 12.70
N TRP A 90 -7.84 -5.30 12.39
CA TRP A 90 -8.44 -6.63 12.28
C TRP A 90 -9.04 -7.11 13.60
N SER A 91 -8.31 -6.93 14.70
CA SER A 91 -8.84 -7.20 16.04
C SER A 91 -10.11 -6.38 16.35
N TRP A 92 -10.17 -5.12 15.92
CA TRP A 92 -11.38 -4.30 16.05
C TRP A 92 -12.56 -4.82 15.20
N TRP A 93 -12.27 -5.40 14.04
CA TRP A 93 -13.24 -6.03 13.15
C TRP A 93 -13.64 -7.44 13.56
N ASN A 94 -13.05 -8.00 14.62
CA ASN A 94 -13.22 -9.41 15.03
C ASN A 94 -12.89 -10.40 13.91
N ILE A 95 -11.86 -10.09 13.11
CA ILE A 95 -11.27 -10.95 12.09
C ILE A 95 -9.88 -11.36 12.56
#